data_AF-A0A2P5P4W0-F1
#
_entry.id   AF-A0A2P5P4W0-F1
#
_cell.length_a   1.000
_cell.length_b   1.000
_cell.length_c   1.000
_cell.angle_alpha   90.00
_cell.angle_beta   90.00
_cell.angle_gamma   90.00
#
_symmetry.space_group_name_H-M   'P 1'
#
loop_
_entity.id
_entity.type
_entity.pdbx_description
1 polymer ?
#
loop_
_entity_poly.entity_id
_entity_poly.type
_entity_poly.pdbx_seq_one_letter_code
_entity_poly.pdbx_strand_id
1 'polypeptide(L)' 'MKVSELIEELKKYPAETRVMTFDQKSCEFSEPAISLNDMISVIEFGSEKICELSKKWQYRSAVPVKVLTIK' A
#
# COMPACT_ATOMS: atom_id res chain seq x y z
N MET A 1 -0.83 4.80 13.85
CA MET A 1 -2.01 4.02 13.47
C MET A 1 -1.59 3.01 12.42
N LYS A 2 -1.97 1.74 12.55
CA LYS A 2 -1.68 0.73 11.52
C LYS A 2 -2.61 0.94 10.33
N VAL A 3 -2.17 0.61 9.12
CA VAL A 3 -2.98 0.74 7.88
C VAL A 3 -4.30 -0.03 8.00
N SER A 4 -4.30 -1.18 8.67
CA SER A 4 -5.50 -1.98 8.94
C SER A 4 -6.54 -1.23 9.76
N GLU A 5 -6.13 -0.45 10.76
CA GLU A 5 -7.02 0.33 11.62
C GLU A 5 -7.65 1.50 10.84
N LEU A 6 -6.88 2.14 9.95
CA LEU A 6 -7.39 3.18 9.07
C LEU A 6 -8.46 2.65 8.12
N ILE A 7 -8.24 1.48 7.52
CA ILE A 7 -9.21 0.87 6.59
C ILE A 7 -10.53 0.59 7.31
N GLU A 8 -10.49 0.04 8.52
CA GLU A 8 -11.70 -0.22 9.31
C GLU A 8 -12.44 1.06 9.69
N GLU A 9 -11.71 2.13 10.03
CA GLU A 9 -12.35 3.42 10.36
C GLU A 9 -13.00 4.06 9.13
N LEU A 10 -12.35 4.00 7.97
CA LEU A 10 -12.88 4.55 6.71
C LEU A 10 -14.16 3.86 6.26
N LYS A 11 -14.34 2.56 6.54
CA LYS A 11 -15.59 1.83 6.24
C LYS A 11 -16.82 2.36 6.97
N LYS A 12 -16.64 3.13 8.05
CA LYS A 12 -17.76 3.73 8.81
C LYS A 12 -18.39 4.93 8.08
N TYR A 13 -17.68 5.49 7.10
CA TYR A 13 -18.12 6.66 6.36
C TYR A 13 -18.66 6.28 4.97
N PRO A 14 -19.55 7.09 4.36
CA PRO A 14 -19.98 6.89 2.98
C PRO A 14 -18.79 6.83 2.02
N ALA A 15 -18.90 6.04 0.95
CA ALA A 15 -17.82 5.87 -0.03
C ALA A 15 -17.38 7.18 -0.73
N GLU A 16 -18.26 8.19 -0.74
CA GLU A 16 -18.01 9.51 -1.33
C GLU A 16 -17.30 10.48 -0.36
N THR A 17 -17.01 10.04 0.87
CA THR A 17 -16.35 10.87 1.87
C THR A 17 -14.94 11.21 1.39
N ARG A 18 -14.70 12.51 1.17
CA ARG A 18 -13.40 13.01 0.75
C ARG A 18 -12.38 12.80 1.88
N VAL A 19 -11.33 12.04 1.59
CA VAL A 19 -10.22 11.81 2.52
C VAL A 19 -9.07 12.74 2.14
N MET A 20 -8.48 13.40 3.13
CA MET A 20 -7.30 14.23 2.96
C MET A 20 -6.19 13.78 3.90
N THR A 21 -4.96 13.85 3.44
CA THR A 21 -3.76 13.63 4.25
C THR A 21 -3.21 14.97 4.71
N PHE A 22 -2.84 15.05 5.99
CA PHE A 22 -2.16 16.23 6.53
C PHE A 22 -0.66 15.99 6.52
N ASP A 23 0.08 16.80 5.77
CA ASP A 23 1.53 16.80 5.82
C ASP A 23 2.01 17.76 6.93
N GLN A 24 2.59 17.19 7.97
CA GLN A 24 3.11 17.95 9.11
C GLN A 24 4.29 18.86 8.75
N LYS A 25 5.02 18.59 7.66
CA LYS A 25 6.21 19.38 7.29
C LYS A 25 5.82 20.66 6.55
N SER A 26 4.88 20.54 5.61
CA SER A 26 4.35 21.67 4.86
C SER A 26 3.18 22.36 5.57
N CYS A 27 2.60 21.75 6.61
CA CYS A 27 1.39 22.21 7.29
C CYS A 27 0.18 22.34 6.33
N GLU A 28 0.11 21.47 5.32
CA GLU A 28 -0.91 21.51 4.29
C GLU A 28 -1.74 20.23 4.24
N PHE A 29 -2.99 20.37 3.78
CA PHE A 29 -3.85 19.24 3.45
C PHE A 29 -3.73 18.93 1.97
N SER A 30 -3.42 17.68 1.65
CA SER A 30 -3.35 17.17 0.29
C SER A 30 -4.33 16.04 0.08
N GLU A 31 -4.74 15.83 -1.17
CA GLU A 31 -5.44 14.60 -1.53
C GLU A 31 -4.43 13.44 -1.60
N PRO A 32 -4.71 12.31 -0.93
CA PRO A 32 -3.83 11.15 -1.00
C PRO A 32 -3.78 10.60 -2.42
N ALA A 33 -2.57 10.41 -2.94
CA ALA A 33 -2.39 9.78 -4.23
C ALA A 33 -2.46 8.25 -4.06
N ILE A 34 -3.57 7.65 -4.47
CA ILE A 34 -3.77 6.20 -4.42
C ILE A 34 -3.22 5.57 -5.70
N SER A 35 -2.30 4.62 -5.54
CA SER A 35 -1.73 3.84 -6.65
C SER A 35 -1.83 2.35 -6.37
N LEU A 36 -2.31 1.60 -7.36
CA LEU A 36 -2.29 0.14 -7.37
C LEU A 36 -1.07 -0.31 -8.15
N ASN A 37 -0.12 -0.96 -7.47
CA ASN A 37 1.11 -1.43 -8.07
C ASN A 37 1.11 -2.96 -8.16
N ASP A 38 1.44 -3.49 -9.33
CA ASP A 38 1.68 -4.91 -9.51
C ASP A 38 3.09 -5.26 -8.99
N MET A 39 3.14 -6.07 -7.94
CA MET A 39 4.36 -6.49 -7.25
C MET A 39 4.41 -8.01 -7.14
N ILE A 40 5.50 -8.53 -6.58
CA ILE A 40 5.64 -9.95 -6.24
C ILE A 40 5.87 -10.09 -4.74
N SER A 41 5.23 -11.10 -4.15
CA SER A 41 5.57 -11.62 -2.83
C SER A 41 6.52 -12.80 -2.99
N VAL A 42 7.61 -12.80 -2.22
CA VAL A 42 8.63 -13.84 -2.20
C VAL A 42 8.96 -14.22 -0.76
N ILE A 43 9.30 -15.48 -0.52
CA ILE A 43 9.81 -15.93 0.78
C ILE A 43 11.33 -15.92 0.71
N GLU A 44 11.96 -15.03 1.48
CA GLU A 44 13.41 -14.89 1.59
C GLU A 44 13.80 -15.16 3.05
N PHE A 45 14.67 -16.15 3.29
CA PHE A 45 15.10 -16.57 4.64
C PHE A 45 13.95 -16.84 5.62
N GLY A 46 12.85 -17.43 5.12
CA GLY A 46 11.67 -17.75 5.93
C GLY A 46 10.75 -16.57 6.24
N SER A 47 11.02 -15.37 5.71
CA SER A 47 10.16 -14.19 5.84
C SER A 47 9.53 -13.82 4.50
N GLU A 48 8.28 -13.39 4.53
CA GLU A 48 7.60 -12.84 3.35
C GLU A 48 8.11 -11.42 3.06
N LYS A 49 8.45 -11.16 1.80
CA LYS A 49 8.97 -9.88 1.33
C LYS A 49 8.29 -9.47 0.04
N ILE A 50 7.88 -8.21 -0.03
CA ILE A 50 7.28 -7.60 -1.22
C ILE A 50 8.39 -6.95 -2.06
N CYS A 51 8.44 -7.31 -3.35
CA CYS A 51 9.43 -6.85 -4.31
C CYS A 51 8.77 -6.36 -5.60
N GLU A 52 9.50 -5.56 -6.37
CA GLU A 52 9.07 -5.16 -7.71
C GLU A 52 8.95 -6.35 -8.66
N LEU A 53 7.98 -6.28 -9.58
CA LEU A 53 7.75 -7.31 -10.60
C LEU A 53 8.99 -7.56 -11.48
N SER A 54 9.82 -6.54 -11.70
CA SER A 54 11.09 -6.60 -12.43
C SER A 54 12.09 -7.62 -11.87
N LYS A 55 11.99 -7.95 -10.58
CA LYS A 55 12.88 -8.90 -9.88
C LYS A 55 12.38 -10.34 -9.91
N LYS A 56 11.25 -10.62 -10.57
CA LYS A 56 10.65 -11.97 -10.60
C LYS A 56 11.62 -13.07 -11.04
N TRP A 57 12.50 -12.78 -11.99
CA TRP A 57 13.50 -13.74 -12.49
C TRP A 57 14.50 -14.21 -11.42
N GLN A 58 14.67 -13.47 -10.33
CA GLN A 58 15.58 -13.82 -9.23
C GLN A 58 15.00 -14.89 -8.30
N TYR A 59 13.69 -15.11 -8.34
CA TYR A 59 12.98 -15.93 -7.34
C TYR A 59 12.21 -17.05 -8.02
N ARG A 60 12.49 -18.30 -7.62
CA ARG A 60 11.75 -19.48 -8.14
C ARG A 60 10.29 -19.52 -7.70
N SER A 61 9.96 -18.96 -6.54
CA SER A 61 8.64 -19.05 -5.89
C SER A 61 7.93 -17.69 -5.74
N ALA A 62 8.08 -16.81 -6.73
CA ALA A 62 7.42 -15.50 -6.72
C ALA A 62 5.91 -15.61 -6.99
N VAL A 63 5.10 -15.06 -6.08
CA VAL A 63 3.64 -14.96 -6.20
C VAL A 63 3.27 -13.53 -6.59
N PRO A 64 2.49 -13.29 -7.67
CA PRO A 64 2.04 -11.96 -8.03
C PRO A 64 1.05 -11.42 -6.99
N VAL A 65 1.22 -10.16 -6.58
CA VAL A 65 0.35 -9.46 -5.61
C VAL A 65 0.08 -8.04 -6.08
N LYS A 66 -1.11 -7.52 -5.76
CA LYS A 66 -1.45 -6.11 -5.97
C LYS A 66 -1.29 -5.36 -4.66
N VAL A 67 -0.44 -4.34 -4.67
CA VAL A 67 -0.18 -3.51 -3.49
C VAL A 67 -0.83 -2.16 -3.69
N LEU A 68 -1.72 -1.81 -2.76
CA LEU A 68 -2.29 -0.47 -2.66
C LEU A 68 -1.31 0.42 -1.90
N THR A 69 -0.88 1.51 -2.53
CA THR A 69 0.03 2.50 -1.95
C THR A 69 -0.66 3.84 -1.88
N ILE A 70 -0.56 4.48 -0.72
CA ILE A 70 -1.07 5.82 -0.46
C ILE A 70 0.15 6.72 -0.26
N LYS A 71 0.32 7.75 -1.10
CA LYS A 71 1.36 8.77 -0.98
C LYS A 71 0.77 10.10 -0.52
#